data_AF-A0A958AFV9-F1
#
_entry.id   AF-A0A958AFV9-F1
#
_cell.length_a   1.000
_cell.length_b   1.000
_cell.length_c   1.000
_cell.angle_alpha   90.00
_cell.angle_beta   90.00
_cell.angle_gamma   90.00
#
_symmetry.space_group_name_H-M   'P 1'
#
loop_
_entity.id
_entity.type
_entity.pdbx_description
1 polymer ?
#
loop_
_entity_poly.entity_id
_entity_poly.type
_entity_poly.pdbx_seq_one_letter_code
_entity_poly.pdbx_strand_id
1 'polypeptide(L)'
;MIELLIIGAVALLVIAAITAPLESLGWWAGWFGEDVNDGDPVHLFSQTALQTDEAGKNYIVYLSGIGALTGSSIPKEELPFLDAVAEKMPGTVIIKDVFPYSVTNAGLTGERVFSWVWRKIEAQ
;
A
#
# COMPACT_ATOMS: atom_id res chain seq x y z
N MET A 1 -21.92 -17.29 30.57
CA MET A 1 -20.87 -17.65 29.59
C MET A 1 -20.87 -16.71 28.38
N ILE A 2 -21.99 -16.55 27.67
CA ILE A 2 -22.09 -15.63 26.51
C ILE A 2 -21.80 -14.17 26.91
N GLU A 3 -22.31 -13.71 28.05
CA GLU A 3 -22.07 -12.35 28.55
C GLU A 3 -20.58 -12.05 28.75
N LEU A 4 -19.83 -12.97 29.38
CA LEU A 4 -18.37 -12.85 29.54
C LEU A 4 -17.64 -12.83 28.20
N LEU A 5 -18.10 -13.59 27.20
CA LEU A 5 -17.53 -13.57 25.85
C LEU A 5 -17.77 -12.22 25.17
N ILE A 6 -18.97 -11.64 25.31
CA ILE A 6 -19.30 -10.33 24.76
C ILE A 6 -18.45 -9.25 25.44
N ILE A 7 -18.36 -9.26 26.76
CA ILE A 7 -17.53 -8.31 27.52
C ILE A 7 -16.07 -8.44 27.10
N GLY A 8 -15.56 -9.66 26.97
CA GLY A 8 -14.20 -9.92 26.50
C GLY A 8 -13.94 -9.39 25.08
N ALA A 9 -14.88 -9.60 24.16
CA ALA A 9 -14.78 -9.10 22.79
C ALA A 9 -14.77 -7.57 22.73
N VAL A 10 -15.67 -6.92 23.48
CA VAL A 10 -15.72 -5.45 23.57
C VAL A 10 -14.43 -4.90 24.19
N ALA A 11 -13.94 -5.52 25.28
CA ALA A 11 -12.68 -5.11 25.90
C ALA A 11 -11.51 -5.21 24.92
N LEU A 12 -11.44 -6.28 24.11
CA LEU A 12 -10.41 -6.46 23.10
C LEU A 12 -10.50 -5.40 22.00
N LEU A 13 -11.71 -5.05 21.52
CA LEU A 13 -11.92 -3.97 20.57
C LEU A 13 -11.48 -2.61 21.12
N VAL A 14 -11.78 -2.33 22.40
CA VAL A 14 -11.37 -1.08 23.05
C VAL A 14 -9.85 -1.00 23.16
N ILE A 15 -9.18 -2.09 23.56
CA ILE A 15 -7.73 -2.16 23.62
C ILE A 15 -7.14 -1.92 22.22
N ALA A 16 -7.65 -2.59 21.19
CA ALA A 16 -7.21 -2.41 19.82
C ALA A 16 -7.39 -0.97 19.33
N ALA A 17 -8.50 -0.31 19.68
CA ALA A 17 -8.75 1.09 19.31
C ALA A 17 -7.78 2.06 20.00
N ILE A 18 -7.45 1.81 21.27
CA ILE A 18 -6.49 2.64 22.03
C ILE A 18 -5.06 2.42 21.52
N THR A 19 -4.72 1.20 21.09
CA THR A 19 -3.38 0.90 20.56
C THR A 19 -3.21 1.25 19.08
N ALA A 20 -4.30 1.40 18.32
CA ALA A 20 -4.25 1.76 16.90
C ALA A 20 -3.37 2.99 16.57
N PRO A 21 -3.45 4.13 17.29
CA PRO A 21 -2.59 5.28 17.00
C PRO A 21 -1.12 5.08 17.42
N LEU A 22 -0.79 4.07 18.25
CA LEU A 22 0.59 3.85 18.71
C LEU A 22 1.52 3.48 17.55
N GLU A 23 1.03 2.83 16.50
CA GLU A 23 1.82 2.54 15.30
C GLU A 23 2.25 3.85 14.61
N SER A 24 1.31 4.77 14.39
CA SER A 24 1.61 6.09 13.81
C SER A 24 2.54 6.91 14.71
N LEU A 25 2.30 6.91 16.02
CA LEU A 25 3.17 7.61 16.99
C LEU A 25 4.57 7.00 17.03
N GLY A 26 4.68 5.67 16.96
CA GLY A 26 5.96 4.96 16.91
C GLY A 26 6.76 5.33 15.66
N TRP A 27 6.11 5.50 14.51
CA TRP A 27 6.76 6.03 13.33
C TRP A 27 7.27 7.47 13.52
N TRP A 28 6.43 8.38 14.04
CA TRP A 28 6.86 9.77 14.34
C TRP A 28 8.01 9.82 15.35
N ALA A 29 8.06 8.86 16.29
CA ALA A 29 9.13 8.72 17.27
C ALA A 29 10.40 8.03 16.71
N GLY A 30 10.36 7.56 15.46
CA GLY A 30 11.47 6.87 14.80
C GLY A 30 11.68 5.42 15.24
N TRP A 31 10.70 4.78 15.89
CA TRP A 31 10.81 3.39 16.36
C TRP A 31 10.66 2.34 15.26
N PHE A 32 10.05 2.71 14.12
CA PHE A 32 9.78 1.82 13.00
C PHE A 32 10.06 2.57 11.68
N GLY A 33 10.49 1.84 10.64
CA GLY A 33 10.79 2.41 9.33
C GLY A 33 12.29 2.57 9.03
N GLU A 34 13.20 2.15 9.93
CA GLU A 34 14.64 2.11 9.68
C GLU A 34 15.01 1.15 8.53
N ASP A 35 14.24 0.07 8.33
CA ASP A 35 14.44 -0.86 7.20
C ASP A 35 14.20 -0.20 5.82
N VAL A 36 13.53 0.96 5.77
CA VAL A 36 13.37 1.76 4.52
C VAL A 36 14.66 2.52 4.20
N ASN A 37 15.52 2.77 5.20
CA ASN A 37 16.81 3.46 5.03
C ASN A 37 17.97 2.49 4.73
N ASP A 38 17.90 1.24 5.21
CA ASP A 38 18.96 0.23 5.02
C ASP A 38 18.68 -0.73 3.83
N GLY A 39 17.45 -0.73 3.30
CA GLY A 39 17.08 -1.51 2.12
C GLY A 39 17.47 -0.81 0.83
N ASP A 40 18.26 -1.48 0.00
CA ASP A 40 18.50 -1.13 -1.40
C ASP A 40 17.18 -0.65 -2.03
N PRO A 41 17.05 0.61 -2.51
CA PRO A 41 15.78 1.19 -2.97
C PRO A 41 15.14 0.38 -4.12
N VAL A 42 15.91 -0.54 -4.71
CA VAL A 42 15.55 -1.51 -5.73
C VAL A 42 14.42 -2.47 -5.29
N HIS A 43 14.26 -2.76 -4.00
CA HIS A 43 13.22 -3.70 -3.53
C HIS A 43 11.86 -3.07 -3.23
N LEU A 44 11.77 -1.74 -3.10
CA LEU A 44 10.51 -1.02 -2.85
C LEU A 44 9.66 -0.85 -4.12
N PHE A 45 10.28 -0.98 -5.29
CA PHE A 45 9.61 -0.95 -6.58
C PHE A 45 9.47 -2.37 -7.10
N SER A 46 8.45 -3.10 -6.63
CA SER A 46 8.14 -4.44 -7.11
C SER A 46 7.87 -4.43 -8.62
N GLN A 47 8.90 -4.80 -9.40
CA GLN A 47 8.95 -5.45 -10.73
C GLN A 47 7.94 -5.06 -11.84
N THR A 48 7.18 -3.98 -11.66
CA THR A 48 6.20 -3.47 -12.63
C THR A 48 6.59 -2.10 -13.15
N ALA A 49 7.84 -1.67 -12.92
CA ALA A 49 8.48 -0.76 -13.84
C ALA A 49 8.63 -1.57 -15.14
N LEU A 50 7.67 -1.40 -16.06
CA LEU A 50 7.78 -1.87 -17.43
C LEU A 50 9.19 -1.54 -17.90
N GLN A 51 10.00 -2.59 -18.11
CA GLN A 51 11.35 -2.47 -18.62
C GLN A 51 11.26 -1.73 -19.95
N THR A 52 11.46 -0.42 -19.88
CA THR A 52 11.65 0.41 -21.05
C THR A 52 13.16 0.50 -21.14
N ASP A 53 13.74 -0.18 -22.13
CA ASP A 53 15.19 -0.29 -22.36
C ASP A 53 15.89 1.06 -22.58
N GLU A 54 15.15 2.16 -22.60
CA GLU A 54 15.68 3.51 -22.46
C GLU A 54 15.38 4.00 -21.06
N ALA A 55 16.42 4.09 -20.22
CA ALA A 55 16.35 4.73 -18.91
C ALA A 55 15.76 6.14 -19.06
N GLY A 56 14.45 6.24 -18.85
CA GLY A 56 13.66 7.43 -19.07
C GLY A 56 14.15 8.57 -18.19
N LYS A 57 14.37 9.74 -18.80
CA LYS A 57 14.74 10.97 -18.06
C LYS A 57 13.60 11.48 -17.16
N ASN A 58 12.40 10.90 -17.29
CA ASN A 58 11.18 11.36 -16.68
C ASN A 58 10.49 10.23 -15.91
N TYR A 59 9.96 10.56 -14.73
CA TYR A 59 9.20 9.65 -13.89
C TYR A 59 7.83 10.26 -13.63
N ILE A 60 6.78 9.46 -13.72
CA ILE A 60 5.44 9.82 -13.29
C ILE A 60 5.07 8.91 -12.13
N VAL A 61 4.81 9.51 -10.97
CA VAL A 61 4.30 8.80 -9.81
C VAL A 61 2.77 8.94 -9.81
N TYR A 62 2.11 7.83 -10.10
CA TYR A 62 0.66 7.73 -10.04
C TYR A 62 0.24 7.34 -8.62
N LEU A 63 -0.50 8.24 -7.97
CA LEU A 63 -1.04 8.03 -6.63
C LEU A 63 -2.50 7.60 -6.77
N SER A 64 -2.75 6.31 -6.56
CA SER A 64 -4.11 5.78 -6.63
C SER A 64 -4.99 6.39 -5.54
N GLY A 65 -6.27 6.57 -5.86
CA GLY A 65 -7.28 7.07 -4.92
C GLY A 65 -7.60 6.09 -3.77
N ILE A 66 -8.56 6.50 -2.94
CA ILE A 66 -9.08 5.68 -1.83
C ILE A 66 -9.73 4.43 -2.41
N GLY A 67 -9.19 3.25 -2.08
CA GLY A 67 -9.73 1.96 -2.53
C GLY A 67 -8.73 1.07 -3.27
N ALA A 68 -7.57 1.57 -3.67
CA ALA A 68 -6.49 0.69 -4.14
C ALA A 68 -5.79 0.01 -2.96
N LEU A 69 -5.87 -1.33 -2.98
CA LEU A 69 -5.30 -2.21 -1.99
C LEU A 69 -3.88 -2.66 -2.37
N THR A 70 -3.54 -2.65 -3.66
CA THR A 70 -2.26 -3.02 -4.27
C THR A 70 -1.89 -2.10 -5.45
N GLY A 71 -0.64 -2.10 -5.92
CA GLY A 71 -0.24 -1.38 -7.15
C GLY A 71 -0.84 -1.94 -8.45
N SER A 72 -1.49 -3.11 -8.38
CA SER A 72 -2.25 -3.70 -9.49
C SER A 72 -3.76 -3.54 -9.35
N SER A 73 -4.27 -3.12 -8.18
CA SER A 73 -5.71 -2.88 -7.93
C SER A 73 -6.15 -1.48 -8.40
N ILE A 74 -5.67 -1.06 -9.56
CA ILE A 74 -6.08 0.21 -10.16
C ILE A 74 -7.50 0.02 -10.73
N PRO A 75 -8.45 0.92 -10.44
CA PRO A 75 -9.77 0.90 -11.04
C PRO A 75 -9.70 0.75 -12.56
N LYS A 76 -10.57 -0.11 -13.13
CA LYS A 76 -10.57 -0.40 -14.57
C LYS A 76 -10.84 0.85 -15.40
N GLU A 77 -11.55 1.81 -14.83
CA GLU A 77 -11.87 3.11 -15.39
C GLU A 77 -10.63 4.00 -15.55
N GLU A 78 -9.59 3.77 -14.76
CA GLU A 78 -8.36 4.59 -14.72
C GLU A 78 -7.23 3.99 -15.57
N LEU A 79 -7.30 2.70 -15.92
CA LEU A 79 -6.33 2.06 -16.81
C LEU A 79 -6.22 2.75 -18.18
N PRO A 80 -7.31 3.11 -18.89
CA PRO A 80 -7.21 3.79 -20.19
C PRO A 80 -6.49 5.14 -20.12
N PHE A 81 -6.60 5.83 -18.98
CA PHE A 81 -5.87 7.07 -18.76
C PHE A 81 -4.37 6.81 -18.64
N LEU A 82 -3.95 5.81 -17.85
CA LEU A 82 -2.55 5.44 -17.69
C LEU A 82 -1.94 4.96 -19.02
N ASP A 83 -2.69 4.17 -19.79
CA ASP A 83 -2.27 3.70 -21.10
C ASP A 83 -2.07 4.87 -22.08
N ALA A 84 -2.99 5.84 -22.09
CA ALA A 84 -2.87 7.04 -22.90
C ALA A 84 -1.69 7.94 -22.49
N VAL A 85 -1.34 7.98 -21.20
CA VAL A 85 -0.15 8.68 -20.71
C VAL A 85 1.12 7.98 -21.16
N ALA A 86 1.17 6.65 -21.05
CA ALA A 86 2.31 5.85 -21.51
C ALA A 86 2.55 6.01 -23.02
N GLU A 87 1.47 6.02 -23.82
CA GLU A 87 1.55 6.19 -25.28
C GLU A 87 2.06 7.59 -25.67
N LYS A 88 1.60 8.64 -24.98
CA LYS A 88 1.94 10.04 -25.32
C LYS A 88 3.29 10.48 -24.76
N MET A 89 3.87 9.75 -23.80
CA MET A 89 5.13 10.09 -23.15
C MET A 89 6.15 8.95 -23.25
N PRO A 90 6.62 8.63 -24.47
CA PRO A 90 7.63 7.59 -24.66
C PRO A 90 8.89 7.92 -23.86
N GLY A 91 9.47 6.91 -23.21
CA GLY A 91 10.64 7.08 -22.33
C GLY A 91 10.31 7.67 -20.96
N THR A 92 9.08 7.51 -20.46
CA THR A 92 8.68 7.89 -19.10
C THR A 92 8.35 6.64 -18.28
N VAL A 93 8.93 6.53 -17.08
CA VAL A 93 8.64 5.43 -16.17
C VAL A 93 7.42 5.80 -15.31
N ILE A 94 6.35 5.02 -15.42
CA ILE A 94 5.14 5.20 -14.61
C ILE A 94 5.23 4.29 -13.38
N ILE A 95 5.31 4.90 -12.20
CA ILE A 95 5.33 4.22 -10.90
C ILE A 95 3.92 4.23 -10.34
N LYS A 96 3.35 3.05 -10.15
CA LYS A 96 1.95 2.86 -9.69
C LYS A 96 1.82 2.15 -8.33
N ASP A 97 2.92 1.64 -7.79
CA ASP A 97 2.95 0.86 -6.54
C ASP A 97 3.38 1.75 -5.36
N VAL A 98 2.74 2.92 -5.25
CA VAL A 98 2.93 3.85 -4.14
C VAL A 98 1.62 3.95 -3.35
N PHE A 99 1.68 3.65 -2.06
CA PHE A 99 0.55 3.68 -1.14
C PHE A 99 0.66 4.93 -0.25
N PRO A 100 -0.03 6.05 -0.58
CA PRO A 100 0.16 7.34 0.08
C PRO A 100 -0.17 7.32 1.57
N TYR A 101 -1.00 6.36 1.98
CA TYR A 101 -1.49 6.19 3.35
C TYR A 101 -0.77 5.07 4.10
N SER A 102 0.31 4.52 3.53
CA SER A 102 1.14 3.51 4.17
C SER A 102 2.56 4.02 4.35
N VAL A 103 2.97 4.18 5.61
CA VAL A 103 4.33 4.57 5.98
C VAL A 103 5.38 3.61 5.41
N THR A 104 5.08 2.32 5.36
CA THR A 104 5.98 1.26 4.90
C THR A 104 5.73 0.87 3.44
N ASN A 105 4.94 1.65 2.70
CA ASN A 105 4.51 1.32 1.34
C ASN A 105 3.90 -0.10 1.22
N ALA A 106 3.21 -0.56 2.26
CA ALA A 106 2.63 -1.90 2.33
C ALA A 106 1.10 -1.84 2.23
N GLY A 107 0.57 -2.33 1.11
CA GLY A 107 -0.86 -2.47 0.86
C GLY A 107 -1.60 -3.35 1.87
N LEU A 108 -2.93 -3.26 1.89
CA LEU A 108 -3.77 -3.97 2.86
C LEU A 108 -3.77 -5.50 2.65
N THR A 109 -3.52 -5.95 1.43
CA THR A 109 -3.43 -7.38 1.06
C THR A 109 -2.01 -7.94 1.06
N GLY A 110 -1.01 -7.10 1.38
CA GLY A 110 0.39 -7.49 1.53
C GLY A 110 0.68 -8.31 2.79
N GLU A 111 1.91 -8.28 3.29
CA GLU A 111 2.36 -9.09 4.45
C GLU A 111 1.88 -8.54 5.80
N ARG A 112 0.56 -8.45 6.00
CA ARG A 112 -0.07 -8.03 7.27
C ARG A 112 -0.82 -9.21 7.91
N VAL A 113 -0.91 -9.20 9.25
CA VAL A 113 -1.57 -10.25 10.07
C VAL A 113 -3.02 -10.52 9.60
N PHE A 114 -3.73 -9.49 9.17
CA PHE A 114 -5.12 -9.59 8.70
C PHE A 114 -5.28 -9.43 7.18
N SER A 115 -4.20 -9.58 6.41
CA SER A 115 -4.22 -9.46 4.95
C SER A 115 -5.21 -10.41 4.26
N TRP A 116 -5.47 -11.57 4.87
CA TRP A 116 -6.42 -12.56 4.37
C TRP A 116 -7.87 -12.05 4.34
N VAL A 117 -8.26 -11.15 5.26
CA VAL A 117 -9.59 -10.54 5.29
C VAL A 117 -9.76 -9.65 4.06
N TRP A 118 -8.76 -8.80 3.82
CA TRP A 118 -8.77 -7.86 2.69
C TRP A 118 -8.73 -8.57 1.34
N ARG A 119 -7.94 -9.66 1.21
CA ARG A 119 -7.94 -10.48 -0.01
C ARG A 119 -9.30 -11.09 -0.33
N LYS A 120 -10.09 -11.44 0.70
CA LYS A 120 -11.46 -11.94 0.50
C LYS A 120 -12.43 -10.84 0.04
N ILE A 121 -12.24 -9.61 0.52
CA ILE A 121 -13.05 -8.45 0.11
C ILE A 121 -12.71 -8.06 -1.34
N GLU A 122 -11.42 -8.08 -1.71
CA GLU A 122 -10.97 -7.77 -3.08
C GLU A 122 -11.40 -8.81 -4.12
N ALA A 123 -11.56 -10.07 -3.72
CA ALA A 123 -11.99 -11.15 -4.61
C ALA A 123 -13.50 -11.11 -4.98
N GLN A 124 -14.26 -10.14 -4.46
CA GLN A 124 -15.68 -9.93 -4.77
C GLN A 124 -15.86 -8.86 -5.85
#